data_AF-A0A1I2VAE7-F1
#
_entry.id   AF-A0A1I2VAE7-F1
#
_cell.length_a   1.000
_cell.length_b   1.000
_cell.length_c   1.000
_cell.angle_alpha   90.00
_cell.angle_beta   90.00
_cell.angle_gamma   90.00
#
_symmetry.space_group_name_H-M   'P 1'
#
loop_
_entity.id
_entity.type
_entity.pdbx_description
1 polymer ?
#
loop_
_entity_poly.entity_id
_entity_poly.type
_entity_poly.pdbx_seq_one_letter_code
_entity_poly.pdbx_strand_id
1 'polypeptide(L)'
;MPLRSRGTDPEVRRFSAALRRGDEAAFATFVADLWEARGWSVTRDGTTLSVEASDGRRRIRVTHGAPTSARDGRASDVVTSRVVESTADAAEPTAIDAAELLRIVRYAVERDRAASILERHLGADAAAFAEPGAVRAERERTRTRRRRIGKRLVAAVVVAACLGGVAVVGPGLVSSLDPSPFGVAEESPTPTDGATEPATVRDESPVSNPAGRLDYAALGCPLPPEDADPAELAPAVVSGASASGLDGWRLLDSESVGSFDDRIQLGSPPEPTARHTARYAPPSGETLRLTVDRWRSVGAAEAASASLADENETVLRWGRYVVVVRAFAPNGTRLSKTETLDRSRVLLAAVRGPDGSRLGFGCVGSLLDEADGTDGTREMDAAGDVRDGGDPPTASADAA
;
A
#
# COMPACT_ATOMS: atom_id res chain seq x y z
N MET A 1 16.89 21.04 6.47
CA MET A 1 16.96 20.27 5.21
C MET A 1 16.37 21.12 4.08
N PRO A 2 17.11 21.43 3.01
CA PRO A 2 16.57 22.17 1.87
C PRO A 2 15.58 21.27 1.12
N LEU A 3 14.31 21.69 1.06
CA LEU A 3 13.27 21.05 0.26
C LEU A 3 13.70 21.12 -1.22
N ARG A 4 14.36 20.06 -1.71
CA ARG A 4 14.69 19.91 -3.12
C ARG A 4 13.41 20.05 -3.95
N SER A 5 13.27 21.20 -4.62
CA SER A 5 12.49 21.44 -5.84
C SER A 5 11.16 20.68 -5.96
N ARG A 6 10.13 21.10 -5.19
CA ARG A 6 8.74 20.59 -5.30
C ARG A 6 8.16 20.68 -6.72
N GLY A 7 8.69 21.54 -7.59
CA GLY A 7 8.18 21.75 -8.95
C GLY A 7 8.77 20.86 -10.05
N THR A 8 9.81 20.06 -9.78
CA THR A 8 10.45 19.24 -10.84
C THR A 8 9.86 17.85 -11.00
N ASP A 9 9.05 17.40 -10.04
CA ASP A 9 8.43 16.08 -10.10
C ASP A 9 7.55 15.98 -11.39
N PRO A 10 7.86 15.04 -12.31
CA PRO A 10 7.06 14.86 -13.52
C PRO A 10 5.59 14.55 -13.23
N GLU A 11 5.30 13.92 -12.09
CA GLU A 11 3.94 13.56 -11.69
C GLU A 11 3.14 14.79 -11.28
N VAL A 12 3.73 15.67 -10.45
CA VAL A 12 3.14 16.97 -10.08
C VAL A 12 2.88 17.82 -11.32
N ARG A 13 3.80 17.82 -12.30
CA ARG A 13 3.60 18.53 -13.58
C ARG A 13 2.44 17.96 -14.39
N ARG A 14 2.33 16.64 -14.51
CA ARG A 14 1.20 15.97 -15.21
C ARG A 14 -0.12 16.28 -14.52
N PHE A 15 -0.14 16.23 -13.18
CA PHE A 15 -1.31 16.56 -12.38
C PHE A 15 -1.70 18.03 -12.56
N SER A 16 -0.75 18.96 -12.44
CA SER A 16 -1.01 20.40 -12.69
C SER A 16 -1.52 20.67 -14.10
N ALA A 17 -0.98 20.00 -15.12
CA ALA A 17 -1.46 20.12 -16.49
C ALA A 17 -2.88 19.57 -16.64
N ALA A 18 -3.22 18.48 -15.94
CA ALA A 18 -4.58 17.94 -15.92
C ALA A 18 -5.58 18.93 -15.31
N LEU A 19 -5.23 19.57 -14.19
CA LEU A 19 -6.06 20.59 -13.54
C LEU A 19 -6.34 21.78 -14.46
N ARG A 20 -5.34 22.23 -15.25
CA ARG A 20 -5.47 23.37 -16.17
C ARG A 20 -6.35 23.13 -17.39
N ARG A 21 -6.77 21.89 -17.66
CA ARG A 21 -7.65 21.60 -18.81
C ARG A 21 -9.10 22.04 -18.57
N GLY A 22 -9.51 22.12 -17.31
CA GLY A 22 -10.83 22.63 -16.92
C GLY A 22 -10.84 24.15 -16.80
N ASP A 23 -12.03 24.75 -16.77
CA ASP A 23 -12.20 26.14 -16.35
C ASP A 23 -12.12 26.26 -14.80
N GLU A 24 -12.05 27.49 -14.29
CA GLU A 24 -11.92 27.71 -12.83
C GLU A 24 -13.13 27.22 -12.05
N ALA A 25 -14.33 27.20 -12.66
CA ALA A 25 -15.56 26.75 -12.00
C ALA A 25 -15.59 25.23 -11.85
N ALA A 26 -15.16 24.50 -12.88
CA ALA A 26 -14.95 23.06 -12.84
C ALA A 26 -13.86 22.72 -11.80
N PHE A 27 -12.76 23.47 -11.79
CA PHE A 27 -11.69 23.26 -10.82
C PHE A 27 -12.15 23.54 -9.38
N ALA A 28 -12.95 24.58 -9.14
CA ALA A 28 -13.57 24.83 -7.84
C ALA A 28 -14.54 23.71 -7.41
N THR A 29 -15.22 23.06 -8.37
CA THR A 29 -16.09 21.91 -8.09
C THR A 29 -15.27 20.69 -7.69
N PHE A 30 -14.17 20.42 -8.39
CA PHE A 30 -13.22 19.36 -8.02
C PHE A 30 -12.66 19.55 -6.60
N VAL A 31 -12.25 20.78 -6.26
CA VAL A 31 -11.76 21.11 -4.91
C VAL A 31 -12.87 20.95 -3.87
N ALA A 32 -14.11 21.34 -4.16
CA ALA A 32 -15.22 21.13 -3.25
C ALA A 32 -15.46 19.63 -2.96
N ASP A 33 -15.57 18.80 -4.01
CA ASP A 33 -15.77 17.35 -3.89
C ASP A 33 -14.64 16.70 -3.07
N LEU A 34 -13.40 17.15 -3.24
CA LEU A 34 -12.25 16.61 -2.52
C LEU A 34 -12.30 16.95 -1.02
N TRP A 35 -12.78 18.14 -0.65
CA TRP A 35 -12.91 18.57 0.75
C TRP A 35 -14.12 17.90 1.42
N GLU A 36 -15.23 17.73 0.69
CA GLU A 36 -16.37 16.94 1.15
C GLU A 36 -16.00 15.48 1.38
N ALA A 37 -15.23 14.89 0.47
CA ALA A 37 -14.71 13.52 0.62
C ALA A 37 -13.77 13.36 1.82
N ARG A 38 -13.20 14.48 2.29
CA ARG A 38 -12.41 14.55 3.52
C ARG A 38 -13.26 14.63 4.79
N GLY A 39 -14.58 14.67 4.66
CA GLY A 39 -15.54 14.78 5.75
C GLY A 39 -15.83 16.21 6.21
N TRP A 40 -15.53 17.23 5.39
CA TRP A 40 -15.81 18.62 5.72
C TRP A 40 -17.08 19.11 5.02
N SER A 41 -17.84 19.98 5.68
CA SER A 41 -19.00 20.62 5.05
C SER A 41 -18.53 21.75 4.15
N VAL A 42 -18.89 21.72 2.86
CA VAL A 42 -18.48 22.71 1.87
C VAL A 42 -19.70 23.45 1.31
N THR A 43 -19.64 24.77 1.29
CA THR A 43 -20.59 25.63 0.56
C THR A 43 -19.85 26.40 -0.51
N ARG A 44 -20.27 26.30 -1.77
CA ARG A 44 -19.61 26.93 -2.91
C ARG A 44 -20.36 28.18 -3.37
N ASP A 45 -19.61 29.27 -3.58
CA ASP A 45 -20.04 30.50 -4.23
C ASP A 45 -19.06 30.83 -5.37
N GLY A 46 -19.40 30.40 -6.59
CA GLY A 46 -18.52 30.48 -7.75
C GLY A 46 -17.20 29.73 -7.53
N THR A 47 -16.09 30.48 -7.50
CA THR A 47 -14.73 29.97 -7.25
C THR A 47 -14.29 30.11 -5.78
N THR A 48 -15.19 30.54 -4.90
CA THR A 48 -14.94 30.65 -3.46
C THR A 48 -15.69 29.56 -2.71
N LEU A 49 -14.99 28.81 -1.87
CA LEU A 49 -15.55 27.77 -1.02
C LEU A 49 -15.57 28.26 0.43
N SER A 50 -16.67 28.07 1.14
CA SER A 50 -16.72 28.11 2.60
C SER A 50 -16.67 26.68 3.11
N VAL A 51 -15.68 26.36 3.91
CA VAL A 51 -15.43 25.03 4.46
C VAL A 51 -15.58 25.10 5.96
N GLU A 52 -16.45 24.27 6.55
CA GLU A 52 -16.57 24.13 7.99
C GLU A 52 -15.81 22.88 8.43
N ALA A 53 -14.73 23.11 9.19
CA ALA A 53 -13.93 22.08 9.82
C ALA A 53 -14.16 22.14 11.35
N SER A 54 -13.64 21.13 12.07
CA SER A 54 -13.77 21.06 13.53
C SER A 54 -13.05 22.19 14.27
N ASP A 55 -12.05 22.82 13.64
CA ASP A 55 -11.29 23.95 14.17
C ASP A 55 -11.83 25.32 13.73
N GLY A 56 -12.91 25.34 12.95
CA GLY A 56 -13.62 26.55 12.55
C GLY A 56 -13.97 26.60 11.07
N ARG A 57 -14.55 27.74 10.68
CA ARG A 57 -14.94 28.01 9.29
C ARG A 57 -13.80 28.68 8.54
N ARG A 58 -13.46 28.13 7.38
CA ARG A 58 -12.41 28.62 6.47
C ARG A 58 -13.02 29.03 5.14
N ARG A 59 -12.49 30.09 4.53
CA ARG A 59 -12.87 30.49 3.17
C ARG A 59 -11.72 30.20 2.22
N ILE A 60 -11.96 29.44 1.16
CA ILE A 60 -10.96 29.02 0.18
C ILE A 60 -11.28 29.66 -1.16
N ARG A 61 -10.37 30.50 -1.69
CA ARG A 61 -10.49 30.97 -3.08
C ARG A 61 -9.71 30.04 -4.00
N VAL A 62 -10.36 29.54 -5.05
CA VAL A 62 -9.80 28.63 -6.04
C VAL A 62 -9.49 29.41 -7.32
N THR A 63 -8.24 29.39 -7.77
CA THR A 63 -7.82 30.08 -9.00
C THR A 63 -6.83 29.25 -9.79
N HIS A 64 -6.84 29.42 -11.11
CA HIS A 64 -5.73 28.98 -11.94
C HIS A 64 -4.61 30.02 -11.90
N GLY A 65 -3.38 29.56 -11.71
CA GLY A 65 -2.23 30.45 -11.66
C GLY A 65 -1.92 30.99 -10.26
N ALA A 66 -0.78 31.68 -10.18
CA ALA A 66 -0.23 32.12 -8.91
C ALA A 66 -1.24 32.98 -8.13
N PRO A 67 -1.26 32.87 -6.80
CA PRO A 67 -2.02 33.80 -5.99
C PRO A 67 -1.42 35.17 -6.29
N THR A 68 -2.20 36.06 -6.91
CA THR A 68 -1.77 37.45 -7.05
C THR A 68 -1.67 38.00 -5.64
N SER A 69 -0.45 38.02 -5.09
CA SER A 69 -0.09 39.01 -4.09
C SER A 69 -0.57 40.31 -4.68
N ALA A 70 -1.45 41.04 -3.98
CA ALA A 70 -2.05 42.26 -4.50
C ALA A 70 -1.02 43.41 -4.71
N ARG A 71 0.27 43.11 -4.91
CA ARG A 71 1.33 44.11 -4.93
C ARG A 71 2.41 44.00 -6.01
N ASP A 72 2.94 42.84 -6.39
CA ASP A 72 4.10 42.85 -7.31
C ASP A 72 4.07 41.75 -8.36
N GLY A 73 3.90 42.18 -9.61
CA GLY A 73 3.81 41.33 -10.79
C GLY A 73 5.17 40.81 -11.25
N ARG A 74 5.46 39.54 -10.96
CA ARG A 74 6.29 38.64 -11.78
C ARG A 74 5.87 37.19 -11.54
N ALA A 75 5.64 36.45 -12.63
CA ALA A 75 4.84 35.23 -12.70
C ALA A 75 5.65 33.92 -12.66
N SER A 76 5.03 32.83 -12.15
CA SER A 76 4.84 31.50 -12.79
C SER A 76 4.28 30.43 -11.81
N ASP A 77 3.22 29.74 -12.25
CA ASP A 77 2.77 28.37 -11.92
C ASP A 77 2.51 27.94 -10.46
N VAL A 78 1.29 28.19 -9.96
CA VAL A 78 0.68 27.44 -8.84
C VAL A 78 -0.83 27.34 -9.06
N VAL A 79 -1.47 26.28 -8.61
CA VAL A 79 -2.94 26.14 -8.55
C VAL A 79 -3.29 26.31 -7.08
N THR A 80 -3.79 27.48 -6.66
CA THR A 80 -3.95 27.78 -5.24
C THR A 80 -5.39 27.69 -4.75
N SER A 81 -5.55 26.96 -3.66
CA SER A 81 -6.61 27.19 -2.68
C SER A 81 -6.06 28.19 -1.66
N ARG A 82 -6.60 29.42 -1.61
CA ARG A 82 -6.20 30.44 -0.61
C ARG A 82 -7.15 30.39 0.58
N VAL A 83 -6.68 29.96 1.75
CA VAL A 83 -7.45 30.07 3.00
C VAL A 83 -7.42 31.52 3.48
N VAL A 84 -8.57 32.21 3.45
CA VAL A 84 -8.79 33.52 4.05
C VAL A 84 -9.49 33.28 5.38
N GLU A 85 -8.74 33.26 6.47
CA GLU A 85 -9.31 33.39 7.81
C GLU A 85 -9.71 34.86 8.00
N SER A 86 -10.99 35.10 8.29
CA SER A 86 -11.55 36.44 8.47
C SER A 86 -11.46 36.86 9.93
N THR A 87 -10.27 36.84 10.51
CA THR A 87 -9.98 37.51 11.79
C THR A 87 -8.89 38.54 11.54
N ALA A 88 -9.02 39.73 12.12
CA ALA A 88 -8.10 40.86 11.87
C ALA A 88 -6.64 40.56 12.27
N ASP A 89 -6.41 39.47 13.01
CA ASP A 89 -5.11 38.96 13.45
C ASP A 89 -4.68 37.66 12.73
N ALA A 90 -5.35 37.29 11.63
CA ALA A 90 -5.09 36.02 10.95
C ALA A 90 -3.67 35.96 10.35
N ALA A 91 -2.99 34.84 10.62
CA ALA A 91 -1.70 34.49 10.04
C ALA A 91 -1.71 34.60 8.51
N GLU A 92 -0.52 34.76 7.92
CA GLU A 92 -0.36 34.89 6.47
C GLU A 92 -1.18 33.81 5.72
N PRO A 93 -1.90 34.19 4.65
CA PRO A 93 -2.77 33.27 3.94
C PRO A 93 -1.99 32.09 3.37
N THR A 94 -2.31 30.88 3.83
CA THR A 94 -1.68 29.65 3.34
C THR A 94 -2.18 29.33 1.93
N ALA A 95 -1.23 29.16 1.00
CA ALA A 95 -1.49 28.71 -0.36
C ALA A 95 -1.25 27.20 -0.48
N ILE A 96 -2.26 26.46 -0.97
CA ILE A 96 -2.14 25.03 -1.29
C ILE A 96 -1.81 24.90 -2.76
N ASP A 97 -0.61 24.42 -3.11
CA ASP A 97 -0.18 24.22 -4.50
C ASP A 97 -0.66 22.87 -5.10
N ALA A 98 -0.36 22.63 -6.37
CA ALA A 98 -0.72 21.36 -7.03
C ALA A 98 -0.03 20.13 -6.41
N ALA A 99 1.16 20.29 -5.82
CA ALA A 99 1.86 19.19 -5.17
C ALA A 99 1.17 18.82 -3.84
N GLU A 100 0.75 19.82 -3.08
CA GLU A 100 0.00 19.63 -1.85
C GLU A 100 -1.41 19.09 -2.14
N LEU A 101 -2.08 19.59 -3.18
CA LEU A 101 -3.36 19.05 -3.63
C LEU A 101 -3.25 17.57 -4.03
N LEU A 102 -2.18 17.19 -4.73
CA LEU A 102 -1.90 15.80 -5.06
C LEU A 102 -1.65 14.95 -3.81
N ARG A 103 -1.01 15.50 -2.77
CA ARG A 103 -0.86 14.83 -1.47
C ARG A 103 -2.22 14.63 -0.78
N ILE A 104 -3.10 15.64 -0.80
CA ILE A 104 -4.45 15.52 -0.25
C ILE A 104 -5.22 14.40 -0.95
N VAL A 105 -5.20 14.38 -2.28
CA VAL A 105 -5.82 13.32 -3.10
C VAL A 105 -5.35 11.93 -2.68
N ARG A 106 -4.05 11.77 -2.38
CA ARG A 106 -3.44 10.45 -2.09
C ARG A 106 -3.61 9.97 -0.65
N TYR A 107 -3.61 10.90 0.29
CA TYR A 107 -3.39 10.57 1.70
C TYR A 107 -4.47 11.11 2.63
N ALA A 108 -5.28 12.05 2.16
CA ALA A 108 -6.33 12.65 2.97
C ALA A 108 -7.74 12.25 2.50
N VAL A 109 -7.87 11.63 1.33
CA VAL A 109 -9.13 11.11 0.80
C VAL A 109 -8.99 9.60 0.60
N GLU A 110 -10.05 8.87 0.89
CA GLU A 110 -10.15 7.42 0.62
C GLU A 110 -9.86 7.14 -0.86
N ARG A 111 -9.11 6.09 -1.16
CA ARG A 111 -8.49 5.87 -2.48
C ARG A 111 -9.51 5.70 -3.58
N ASP A 112 -10.53 4.87 -3.38
CA ASP A 112 -11.54 4.58 -4.40
C ASP A 112 -12.40 5.82 -4.66
N ARG A 113 -12.70 6.58 -3.60
CA ARG A 113 -13.38 7.87 -3.68
C ARG A 113 -12.53 8.92 -4.37
N ALA A 114 -11.23 9.00 -4.07
CA ALA A 114 -10.29 9.89 -4.74
C ALA A 114 -10.19 9.55 -6.24
N ALA A 115 -10.07 8.27 -6.59
CA ALA A 115 -10.07 7.80 -7.97
C ALA A 115 -11.35 8.20 -8.71
N SER A 116 -12.52 7.96 -8.10
CA SER A 116 -13.81 8.36 -8.67
C SER A 116 -13.94 9.88 -8.89
N ILE A 117 -13.48 10.69 -7.92
CA ILE A 117 -13.47 12.16 -8.04
C ILE A 117 -12.52 12.60 -9.15
N LEU A 118 -11.32 12.02 -9.22
CA LEU A 118 -10.34 12.31 -10.27
C LEU A 118 -10.88 11.98 -11.66
N GLU A 119 -11.49 10.81 -11.84
CA GLU A 119 -12.06 10.40 -13.12
C GLU A 119 -13.18 11.33 -13.58
N ARG A 120 -14.09 11.68 -12.66
CA ARG A 120 -15.21 12.57 -12.92
C ARG A 120 -14.76 13.95 -13.38
N HIS A 121 -13.73 14.52 -12.75
CA HIS A 121 -13.32 15.91 -12.99
C HIS A 121 -12.18 16.06 -13.99
N LEU A 122 -11.28 15.08 -14.11
CA LEU A 122 -10.05 15.17 -14.90
C LEU A 122 -9.96 14.11 -16.03
N GLY A 123 -10.94 13.20 -16.12
CA GLY A 123 -11.08 12.15 -17.14
C GLY A 123 -10.55 10.77 -16.69
N ALA A 124 -10.88 9.73 -17.45
CA ALA A 124 -10.66 8.31 -17.08
C ALA A 124 -9.22 7.96 -16.64
N ASP A 125 -8.20 8.56 -17.25
CA ASP A 125 -6.80 8.27 -16.89
C ASP A 125 -6.36 8.91 -15.56
N ALA A 126 -7.21 9.74 -14.95
CA ALA A 126 -6.83 10.52 -13.78
C ALA A 126 -6.87 9.71 -12.48
N ALA A 127 -7.59 8.59 -12.42
CA ALA A 127 -7.56 7.69 -11.25
C ALA A 127 -6.13 7.27 -10.86
N ALA A 128 -5.21 7.17 -11.83
CA ALA A 128 -3.81 6.87 -11.57
C ALA A 128 -3.11 7.88 -10.65
N PHE A 129 -3.62 9.11 -10.48
CA PHE A 129 -3.06 10.07 -9.53
C PHE A 129 -3.34 9.70 -8.05
N ALA A 130 -4.41 8.94 -7.77
CA ALA A 130 -4.73 8.44 -6.44
C ALA A 130 -3.68 7.44 -5.93
N GLU A 131 -2.99 6.75 -6.85
CA GLU A 131 -1.94 5.79 -6.53
C GLU A 131 -0.56 6.45 -6.46
N PRO A 132 0.17 6.33 -5.33
CA PRO A 132 1.55 6.78 -5.26
C PRO A 132 2.43 6.04 -6.28
N GLY A 133 3.06 6.78 -7.18
CA GLY A 133 4.02 6.21 -8.14
C GLY A 133 3.40 5.46 -9.32
N ALA A 134 2.08 5.45 -9.51
CA ALA A 134 1.47 4.82 -10.67
C ALA A 134 1.96 5.41 -11.99
N VAL A 135 2.24 6.72 -12.06
CA VAL A 135 2.84 7.34 -13.25
C VAL A 135 4.26 6.79 -13.50
N ARG A 136 5.01 6.45 -12.45
CA ARG A 136 6.33 5.83 -12.57
C ARG A 136 6.21 4.38 -13.04
N ALA A 137 5.29 3.62 -12.46
CA ALA A 137 5.00 2.24 -12.85
C ALA A 137 4.51 2.15 -14.31
N GLU A 138 3.62 3.04 -14.73
CA GLU A 138 3.15 3.17 -16.11
C GLU A 138 4.30 3.49 -17.07
N ARG A 139 5.19 4.42 -16.68
CA ARG A 139 6.38 4.77 -17.47
C ARG A 139 7.36 3.60 -17.59
N GLU A 140 7.47 2.78 -16.56
CA GLU A 140 8.30 1.59 -16.57
C GLU A 140 7.68 0.46 -17.43
N ARG A 141 6.37 0.27 -17.35
CA ARG A 141 5.61 -0.64 -18.24
C ARG A 141 5.73 -0.22 -19.72
N THR A 142 5.60 1.08 -20.01
CA THR A 142 5.75 1.57 -21.39
C THR A 142 7.19 1.47 -21.90
N ARG A 143 8.21 1.72 -21.06
CA ARG A 143 9.62 1.50 -21.39
C ARG A 143 9.94 0.03 -21.66
N THR A 144 9.47 -0.87 -20.82
CA THR A 144 9.68 -2.32 -21.01
C THR A 144 8.97 -2.82 -22.28
N ARG A 145 7.75 -2.35 -22.58
CA ARG A 145 7.05 -2.65 -23.84
C ARG A 145 7.82 -2.14 -25.06
N ARG A 146 8.31 -0.89 -25.05
CA ARG A 146 9.14 -0.35 -26.14
C ARG A 146 10.44 -1.13 -26.30
N ARG A 147 11.09 -1.54 -25.21
CA ARG A 147 12.31 -2.36 -25.27
C ARG A 147 12.04 -3.75 -25.87
N ARG A 148 10.90 -4.37 -25.56
CA ARG A 148 10.48 -5.64 -26.20
C ARG A 148 10.22 -5.47 -27.70
N ILE A 149 9.54 -4.40 -28.10
CA ILE A 149 9.29 -4.11 -29.53
C ILE A 149 10.60 -3.84 -30.26
N GLY A 150 11.50 -3.04 -29.67
CA GLY A 150 12.83 -2.78 -30.23
C GLY A 150 13.66 -4.05 -30.39
N LYS A 151 13.67 -4.94 -29.39
CA LYS A 151 14.35 -6.25 -29.50
C LYS A 151 13.77 -7.12 -30.62
N ARG A 152 12.44 -7.13 -30.80
CA ARG A 152 11.80 -7.89 -31.88
C ARG A 152 12.15 -7.32 -33.26
N LEU A 153 12.18 -6.01 -33.41
CA LEU A 153 12.61 -5.36 -34.67
C LEU A 153 14.09 -5.66 -34.98
N VAL A 154 14.99 -5.56 -34.00
CA VAL A 154 16.40 -5.91 -34.20
C VAL A 154 16.55 -7.39 -34.56
N ALA A 155 15.87 -8.29 -33.85
CA ALA A 155 15.88 -9.72 -34.19
C ALA A 155 15.35 -9.98 -35.60
N ALA A 156 14.25 -9.33 -36.01
CA ALA A 156 13.70 -9.45 -37.35
C ALA A 156 14.66 -8.93 -38.43
N VAL A 157 15.34 -7.80 -38.18
CA VAL A 157 16.37 -7.26 -39.09
C VAL A 157 17.58 -8.19 -39.18
N VAL A 158 18.04 -8.76 -38.06
CA VAL A 158 19.13 -9.74 -38.04
C VAL A 158 18.74 -11.00 -38.81
N VAL A 159 17.53 -11.53 -38.60
CA VAL A 159 17.01 -12.70 -39.34
C VAL A 159 16.90 -12.38 -40.84
N ALA A 160 16.40 -11.21 -41.21
CA ALA A 160 16.32 -10.78 -42.61
C ALA A 160 17.71 -10.63 -43.24
N ALA A 161 18.70 -10.10 -42.50
CA ALA A 161 20.08 -10.00 -42.96
C ALA A 161 20.74 -11.38 -43.11
N CYS A 162 20.51 -12.32 -42.19
CA CYS A 162 20.97 -13.70 -42.32
C CYS A 162 20.35 -14.41 -43.52
N LEU A 163 19.04 -14.25 -43.76
CA LEU A 163 18.35 -14.82 -44.91
C LEU A 163 18.81 -14.18 -46.24
N GLY A 164 19.05 -12.87 -46.25
CA GLY A 164 19.60 -12.16 -47.41
C GLY A 164 21.06 -12.52 -47.72
N GLY A 165 21.85 -12.85 -46.69
CA GLY A 165 23.24 -13.27 -46.83
C GLY A 165 23.41 -14.63 -47.52
N VAL A 166 22.44 -15.54 -47.38
CA VAL A 166 22.49 -16.88 -48.02
C VAL A 166 22.30 -16.79 -49.54
N ALA A 167 21.73 -15.71 -50.07
CA ALA A 167 21.50 -15.55 -51.52
C ALA A 167 22.72 -15.05 -52.31
N VAL A 168 23.81 -14.61 -51.64
CA VAL A 168 25.00 -14.03 -52.30
C VAL A 168 26.20 -14.99 -52.29
N VAL A 169 26.12 -16.12 -51.58
CA VAL A 169 27.12 -17.19 -51.72
C VAL A 169 26.65 -18.12 -52.84
N GLY A 170 27.17 -17.89 -54.05
CA GLY A 170 26.90 -18.71 -55.22
C GLY A 170 27.25 -20.20 -55.00
N PRO A 171 26.71 -21.10 -55.85
CA PRO A 171 26.99 -22.53 -55.78
C PRO A 171 28.42 -22.78 -56.27
N GLY A 172 29.38 -22.70 -55.35
CA GLY A 172 30.78 -22.90 -55.67
C GLY A 172 31.59 -23.21 -54.42
N LEU A 173 32.09 -24.44 -54.38
CA LEU A 173 33.06 -25.00 -53.43
C LEU A 173 32.48 -25.69 -52.20
N VAL A 174 32.09 -26.94 -52.44
CA VAL A 174 32.26 -28.06 -51.53
C VAL A 174 33.70 -28.05 -50.98
N SER A 175 33.85 -27.90 -49.67
CA SER A 175 35.07 -28.24 -48.96
C SER A 175 34.72 -28.70 -47.55
N SER A 176 34.61 -30.03 -47.43
CA SER A 176 35.20 -30.84 -46.37
C SER A 176 35.46 -30.11 -45.05
N LEU A 177 34.51 -30.20 -44.12
CA LEU A 177 34.82 -30.08 -42.70
C LEU A 177 34.34 -31.32 -41.95
N ASP A 178 35.37 -32.02 -41.49
CA ASP A 178 35.47 -33.22 -40.69
C ASP A 178 34.73 -33.08 -39.34
N PRO A 179 33.76 -33.96 -39.00
CA PRO A 179 33.18 -34.01 -37.68
C PRO A 179 34.10 -34.79 -36.73
N SER A 180 34.87 -34.06 -35.91
CA SER A 180 35.59 -34.67 -34.78
C SER A 180 34.61 -35.08 -33.67
N PRO A 181 34.65 -36.33 -33.18
CA PRO A 181 33.78 -36.84 -32.13
C PRO A 181 34.36 -36.52 -30.74
N PHE A 182 33.71 -35.64 -29.99
CA PHE A 182 33.81 -35.62 -28.53
C PHE A 182 32.56 -36.36 -28.02
N GLY A 183 32.63 -37.54 -27.41
CA GLY A 183 33.57 -37.94 -26.39
C GLY A 183 32.78 -38.03 -25.08
N VAL A 184 31.96 -39.07 -24.96
CA VAL A 184 31.25 -39.45 -23.74
C VAL A 184 32.30 -39.92 -22.75
N ALA A 185 32.52 -39.16 -21.68
CA ALA A 185 33.27 -39.62 -20.51
C ALA A 185 32.26 -40.08 -19.46
N GLU A 186 31.95 -41.37 -19.50
CA GLU A 186 31.60 -42.15 -18.31
C GLU A 186 32.82 -42.15 -17.39
N GLU A 187 32.67 -41.60 -16.18
CA GLU A 187 33.63 -41.78 -15.10
C GLU A 187 32.90 -42.22 -13.84
N SER A 188 32.80 -43.55 -13.70
CA SER A 188 32.76 -44.33 -12.47
C SER A 188 33.70 -45.51 -12.72
N PRO A 189 34.43 -46.09 -11.76
CA PRO A 189 34.24 -46.06 -10.30
C PRO A 189 35.55 -45.91 -9.48
N THR A 190 35.47 -45.66 -8.17
CA THR A 190 36.37 -46.34 -7.21
C THR A 190 35.69 -46.45 -5.83
N PRO A 191 35.52 -47.67 -5.29
CA PRO A 191 35.13 -47.86 -3.89
C PRO A 191 36.38 -47.67 -3.03
N THR A 192 36.39 -46.63 -2.20
CA THR A 192 37.37 -46.52 -1.12
C THR A 192 36.71 -47.07 0.15
N ASP A 193 37.01 -48.34 0.40
CA ASP A 193 36.93 -48.96 1.72
C ASP A 193 37.97 -48.26 2.62
N GLY A 194 37.52 -47.68 3.74
CA GLY A 194 38.40 -46.90 4.58
C GLY A 194 37.79 -46.49 5.91
N ALA A 195 38.01 -47.36 6.89
CA ALA A 195 38.09 -47.05 8.32
C ALA A 195 36.83 -46.52 9.03
N THR A 196 36.20 -47.46 9.74
CA THR A 196 35.35 -47.23 10.91
C THR A 196 36.07 -46.37 11.95
N GLU A 197 35.83 -45.06 11.94
CA GLU A 197 35.96 -44.20 13.11
C GLU A 197 34.68 -44.28 13.96
N PRO A 198 34.78 -44.20 15.29
CA PRO A 198 33.64 -44.30 16.18
C PRO A 198 32.68 -43.14 15.93
N ALA A 199 31.44 -43.48 15.59
CA ALA A 199 30.35 -42.55 15.42
C ALA A 199 30.14 -41.71 16.69
N THR A 200 30.78 -40.53 16.77
CA THR A 200 30.14 -39.38 17.37
C THR A 200 28.84 -39.19 16.62
N VAL A 201 27.73 -39.53 17.28
CA VAL A 201 26.37 -39.13 16.89
C VAL A 201 26.38 -37.62 16.85
N ARG A 202 26.79 -37.07 15.72
CA ARG A 202 26.59 -35.69 15.36
C ARG A 202 25.10 -35.63 15.11
N ASP A 203 24.39 -35.17 16.14
CA ASP A 203 23.00 -34.76 16.06
C ASP A 203 22.96 -33.58 15.08
N GLU A 204 23.08 -33.89 13.79
CA GLU A 204 22.54 -33.09 12.70
C GLU A 204 21.03 -33.24 12.77
N SER A 205 20.46 -32.77 13.89
CA SER A 205 19.08 -32.35 13.95
C SER A 205 18.89 -31.49 12.71
N PRO A 206 17.98 -31.87 11.80
CA PRO A 206 17.71 -31.06 10.63
C PRO A 206 17.47 -29.67 11.16
N VAL A 207 18.26 -28.69 10.69
CA VAL A 207 17.97 -27.29 10.93
C VAL A 207 16.57 -27.12 10.35
N SER A 208 15.57 -27.24 11.22
CA SER A 208 14.19 -26.95 10.90
C SER A 208 14.27 -25.56 10.34
N ASN A 209 14.19 -25.46 9.01
CA ASN A 209 14.08 -24.20 8.31
C ASN A 209 13.03 -23.45 9.10
N PRO A 210 13.36 -22.30 9.73
CA PRO A 210 12.42 -21.55 10.52
C PRO A 210 11.33 -21.10 9.54
N ALA A 211 10.33 -21.95 9.38
CA ALA A 211 9.19 -21.72 8.53
C ALA A 211 8.60 -20.40 8.98
N GLY A 212 8.40 -19.49 8.03
CA GLY A 212 7.56 -18.32 8.24
C GLY A 212 8.22 -17.09 8.85
N ARG A 213 9.55 -16.91 8.77
CA ARG A 213 10.08 -15.55 8.99
C ARG A 213 9.68 -14.65 7.82
N LEU A 214 8.63 -13.84 8.03
CA LEU A 214 8.20 -12.80 7.09
C LEU A 214 9.38 -11.93 6.66
N ASP A 215 9.61 -11.85 5.35
CA ASP A 215 10.57 -10.91 4.77
C ASP A 215 9.92 -9.53 4.64
N TYR A 216 9.97 -8.76 5.73
CA TYR A 216 9.44 -7.39 5.77
C TYR A 216 10.03 -6.50 4.68
N ALA A 217 11.29 -6.71 4.27
CA ALA A 217 11.90 -5.91 3.22
C ALA A 217 11.27 -6.22 1.85
N ALA A 218 10.97 -7.50 1.57
CA ALA A 218 10.26 -7.88 0.35
C ALA A 218 8.83 -7.30 0.28
N LEU A 219 8.18 -7.13 1.44
CA LEU A 219 6.86 -6.48 1.56
C LEU A 219 6.94 -4.93 1.54
N GLY A 220 8.14 -4.35 1.48
CA GLY A 220 8.32 -2.90 1.58
C GLY A 220 7.98 -2.33 2.97
N CYS A 221 7.98 -3.18 3.99
CA CYS A 221 7.74 -2.82 5.38
C CYS A 221 9.04 -2.40 6.08
N PRO A 222 8.97 -1.46 7.05
CA PRO A 222 10.08 -1.25 7.98
C PRO A 222 10.30 -2.50 8.85
N LEU A 223 11.54 -2.70 9.28
CA LEU A 223 11.88 -3.79 10.20
C LEU A 223 11.16 -3.58 11.55
N PRO A 224 10.56 -4.64 12.13
CA PRO A 224 9.94 -4.52 13.44
C PRO A 224 11.00 -4.18 14.50
N PRO A 225 10.72 -3.26 15.44
CA PRO A 225 11.59 -3.04 16.58
C PRO A 225 11.67 -4.31 17.44
N GLU A 226 12.74 -4.48 18.21
CA GLU A 226 12.91 -5.67 19.04
C GLU A 226 12.20 -5.55 20.40
N ASP A 227 12.36 -4.41 21.08
CA ASP A 227 11.88 -4.21 22.46
C ASP A 227 11.30 -2.79 22.71
N ALA A 228 10.87 -2.07 21.67
CA ALA A 228 10.17 -0.79 21.83
C ALA A 228 8.93 -0.91 22.75
N ASP A 229 8.67 0.15 23.53
CA ASP A 229 7.45 0.24 24.35
C ASP A 229 6.22 0.35 23.40
N PRO A 230 5.17 -0.48 23.57
CA PRO A 230 3.94 -0.37 22.78
C PRO A 230 3.36 1.05 22.68
N ALA A 231 3.54 1.89 23.70
CA ALA A 231 3.08 3.29 23.68
C ALA A 231 3.83 4.15 22.66
N GLU A 232 5.12 3.88 22.41
CA GLU A 232 5.92 4.61 21.42
C GLU A 232 5.52 4.28 19.99
N LEU A 233 4.91 3.10 19.77
CA LEU A 233 4.45 2.66 18.46
C LEU A 233 3.10 3.27 18.07
N ALA A 234 2.34 3.78 19.05
CA ALA A 234 1.02 4.33 18.83
C ALA A 234 1.06 5.59 17.93
N PRO A 235 0.11 5.75 16.99
CA PRO A 235 0.06 6.92 16.14
C PRO A 235 -0.15 8.23 16.93
N ALA A 236 0.82 9.14 16.83
CA ALA A 236 0.61 10.50 17.31
C ALA A 236 -0.38 11.25 16.40
N VAL A 237 -1.51 11.67 16.95
CA VAL A 237 -2.46 12.59 16.31
C VAL A 237 -1.88 14.00 16.43
N VAL A 238 -1.57 14.61 15.29
CA VAL A 238 -1.07 16.00 15.25
C VAL A 238 -2.19 16.89 14.73
N SER A 239 -2.51 17.95 15.47
CA SER A 239 -3.42 18.98 15.00
C SER A 239 -2.76 19.79 13.87
N GLY A 240 -3.24 19.62 12.64
CA GLY A 240 -2.75 20.35 11.46
C GLY A 240 -2.13 19.43 10.40
N ALA A 241 -2.27 19.83 9.14
CA ALA A 241 -1.98 19.07 7.90
C ALA A 241 -0.77 18.13 8.02
N SER A 242 -1.03 16.91 8.47
CA SER A 242 -0.05 15.89 8.71
C SER A 242 -0.05 14.93 7.52
N ALA A 243 1.14 14.51 7.08
CA ALA A 243 1.28 13.48 6.06
C ALA A 243 0.76 12.09 6.51
N SER A 244 0.08 12.00 7.67
CA SER A 244 -0.36 10.75 8.29
C SER A 244 -1.74 10.29 7.84
N GLY A 245 -2.53 11.14 7.20
CA GLY A 245 -3.95 10.84 6.95
C GLY A 245 -4.82 10.86 8.21
N LEU A 246 -4.25 11.18 9.38
CA LEU A 246 -4.95 11.34 10.66
C LEU A 246 -5.44 12.79 10.88
N ASP A 247 -5.62 13.55 9.81
CA ASP A 247 -6.04 14.94 9.93
C ASP A 247 -7.48 15.02 10.44
N GLY A 248 -7.70 15.83 11.48
CA GLY A 248 -9.01 15.95 12.12
C GLY A 248 -9.38 14.78 13.03
N TRP A 249 -8.53 13.77 13.15
CA TRP A 249 -8.67 12.75 14.19
C TRP A 249 -8.39 13.38 15.55
N ARG A 250 -8.93 12.78 16.61
CA ARG A 250 -8.66 13.15 18.00
C ARG A 250 -8.27 11.92 18.79
N LEU A 251 -7.19 12.01 19.56
CA LEU A 251 -6.90 11.04 20.61
C LEU A 251 -7.83 11.36 21.79
N LEU A 252 -8.70 10.42 22.16
CA LEU A 252 -9.63 10.59 23.28
C LEU A 252 -8.94 10.26 24.60
N ASP A 253 -8.25 9.12 24.64
CA ASP A 253 -7.49 8.64 25.79
C ASP A 253 -6.53 7.51 25.37
N SER A 254 -5.64 7.17 26.29
CA SER A 254 -4.69 6.09 26.15
C SER A 254 -4.30 5.51 27.50
N GLU A 255 -4.02 4.21 27.55
CA GLU A 255 -3.62 3.47 28.74
C GLU A 255 -2.49 2.49 28.38
N SER A 256 -1.50 2.35 29.27
CA SER A 256 -0.40 1.39 29.14
C SER A 256 -0.37 0.45 30.34
N VAL A 257 -0.22 -0.84 30.07
CA VAL A 257 -0.04 -1.90 31.07
C VAL A 257 1.30 -2.57 30.81
N GLY A 258 2.25 -2.39 31.74
CA GLY A 258 3.66 -2.78 31.57
C GLY A 258 4.02 -4.19 32.04
N SER A 259 3.11 -4.89 32.74
CA SER A 259 3.28 -6.29 33.11
C SER A 259 1.92 -6.94 33.36
N PHE A 260 1.83 -8.22 33.03
CA PHE A 260 0.68 -9.10 33.21
C PHE A 260 1.02 -10.31 34.12
N ASP A 261 2.15 -10.23 34.84
CA ASP A 261 2.76 -11.39 35.52
C ASP A 261 1.88 -12.01 36.63
N ASP A 262 0.93 -11.25 37.18
CA ASP A 262 0.08 -11.70 38.29
C ASP A 262 -1.00 -12.74 37.89
N ARG A 263 -1.22 -12.98 36.59
CA ARG A 263 -2.35 -13.82 36.10
C ARG A 263 -1.97 -15.14 35.45
N ILE A 264 -0.68 -15.38 35.21
CA ILE A 264 -0.17 -16.59 34.52
C ILE A 264 -0.49 -17.88 35.28
N GLN A 265 -0.78 -17.82 36.59
CA GLN A 265 -1.02 -19.01 37.42
C GLN A 265 -2.34 -19.75 37.11
N LEU A 266 -3.24 -19.18 36.28
CA LEU A 266 -4.58 -19.74 36.04
C LEU A 266 -4.72 -20.52 34.71
N GLY A 267 -3.63 -20.79 33.99
CA GLY A 267 -3.70 -21.50 32.70
C GLY A 267 -4.45 -20.73 31.61
N SER A 268 -4.58 -19.41 31.78
CA SER A 268 -5.14 -18.51 30.78
C SER A 268 -4.27 -18.46 29.52
N PRO A 269 -4.84 -18.12 28.35
CA PRO A 269 -4.07 -17.92 27.13
C PRO A 269 -2.87 -17.00 27.39
N PRO A 270 -1.75 -17.20 26.68
CA PRO A 270 -0.55 -16.41 26.90
C PRO A 270 -0.93 -14.92 26.82
N GLU A 271 -0.52 -14.16 27.83
CA GLU A 271 -0.77 -12.71 27.88
C GLU A 271 0.42 -11.97 27.24
N PRO A 272 0.22 -10.78 26.67
CA PRO A 272 1.31 -9.97 26.18
C PRO A 272 2.21 -9.52 27.35
N THR A 273 3.49 -9.31 27.07
CA THR A 273 4.45 -8.77 28.05
C THR A 273 4.19 -7.30 28.38
N ALA A 274 3.65 -6.55 27.42
CA ALA A 274 3.24 -5.17 27.58
C ALA A 274 2.10 -4.88 26.59
N ARG A 275 1.17 -4.02 27.00
CA ARG A 275 0.02 -3.60 26.20
C ARG A 275 -0.13 -2.09 26.27
N HIS A 276 -0.37 -1.47 25.12
CA HIS A 276 -0.85 -0.10 25.04
C HIS A 276 -2.18 -0.07 24.31
N THR A 277 -3.16 0.67 24.85
CA THR A 277 -4.46 0.87 24.24
C THR A 277 -4.72 2.35 24.09
N ALA A 278 -5.17 2.79 22.91
CA ALA A 278 -5.52 4.17 22.64
C ALA A 278 -6.84 4.26 21.88
N ARG A 279 -7.69 5.23 22.25
CA ARG A 279 -8.98 5.50 21.60
C ARG A 279 -8.88 6.75 20.74
N TYR A 280 -9.29 6.61 19.48
CA TYR A 280 -9.27 7.67 18.48
C TYR A 280 -10.68 7.95 17.98
N ALA A 281 -10.98 9.22 17.72
CA ALA A 281 -12.22 9.65 17.06
C ALA A 281 -11.88 10.35 15.74
N PRO A 282 -12.12 9.72 14.57
CA PRO A 282 -12.10 10.41 13.28
C PRO A 282 -13.24 11.44 13.15
N PRO A 283 -13.19 12.31 12.12
CA PRO A 283 -14.25 13.29 11.85
C PRO A 283 -15.65 12.70 11.65
N SER A 284 -15.73 11.44 11.21
CA SER A 284 -16.98 10.69 11.00
C SER A 284 -17.73 10.34 12.30
N GLY A 285 -17.08 10.44 13.47
CA GLY A 285 -17.73 10.41 14.78
C GLY A 285 -17.77 9.05 15.48
N GLU A 286 -17.44 7.95 14.81
CA GLU A 286 -17.17 6.66 15.47
C GLU A 286 -15.90 6.73 16.35
N THR A 287 -15.70 5.71 17.18
CA THR A 287 -14.49 5.55 18.01
C THR A 287 -13.72 4.31 17.57
N LEU A 288 -12.44 4.47 17.25
CA LEU A 288 -11.52 3.38 16.97
C LEU A 288 -10.61 3.16 18.17
N ARG A 289 -10.57 1.92 18.68
CA ARG A 289 -9.64 1.48 19.71
C ARG A 289 -8.49 0.72 19.05
N LEU A 290 -7.29 1.27 19.16
CA LEU A 290 -6.04 0.62 18.77
C LEU A 290 -5.45 -0.04 20.01
N THR A 291 -5.10 -1.32 19.91
CA THR A 291 -4.33 -2.03 20.93
C THR A 291 -3.02 -2.51 20.30
N VAL A 292 -1.90 -2.21 20.95
CA VAL A 292 -0.56 -2.66 20.56
C VAL A 292 -0.04 -3.57 21.66
N ASP A 293 0.17 -4.84 21.34
CA ASP A 293 0.61 -5.87 22.27
C ASP A 293 2.01 -6.36 21.92
N ARG A 294 2.94 -6.30 22.89
CA ARG A 294 4.27 -6.88 22.73
C ARG A 294 4.31 -8.28 23.34
N TRP A 295 4.71 -9.26 22.55
CA TRP A 295 4.78 -10.66 22.97
C TRP A 295 6.21 -11.12 23.28
N ARG A 296 6.33 -12.16 24.10
CA ARG A 296 7.62 -12.75 24.48
C ARG A 296 8.45 -13.27 23.31
N SER A 297 7.80 -13.63 22.20
CA SER A 297 8.45 -14.14 20.99
C SER A 297 7.57 -13.91 19.76
N VAL A 298 8.17 -14.03 18.58
CA VAL A 298 7.46 -13.92 17.30
C VAL A 298 6.39 -15.02 17.17
N GLY A 299 6.69 -16.25 17.56
CA GLY A 299 5.72 -17.36 17.52
C GLY A 299 4.55 -17.15 18.50
N ALA A 300 4.75 -16.48 19.63
CA ALA A 300 3.66 -16.13 20.54
C ALA A 300 2.75 -15.04 19.94
N ALA A 301 3.34 -14.03 19.28
CA ALA A 301 2.59 -13.01 18.53
C ALA A 301 1.79 -13.64 17.37
N GLU A 302 2.36 -14.60 16.66
CA GLU A 302 1.71 -15.33 15.57
C GLU A 302 0.48 -16.10 16.06
N ALA A 303 0.64 -16.93 17.10
CA ALA A 303 -0.47 -17.68 17.69
C ALA A 303 -1.59 -16.75 18.18
N ALA A 304 -1.24 -15.63 18.81
CA ALA A 304 -2.20 -14.63 19.25
C ALA A 304 -2.92 -13.95 18.07
N SER A 305 -2.18 -13.57 17.02
CA SER A 305 -2.77 -12.93 15.84
C SER A 305 -3.76 -13.84 15.12
N ALA A 306 -3.46 -15.13 15.00
CA ALA A 306 -4.37 -16.12 14.42
C ALA A 306 -5.66 -16.24 15.23
N SER A 307 -5.56 -16.34 16.57
CA SER A 307 -6.74 -16.43 17.44
C SER A 307 -7.62 -15.16 17.42
N LEU A 308 -7.04 -13.99 17.17
CA LEU A 308 -7.78 -12.71 17.13
C LEU A 308 -8.40 -12.41 15.77
N ALA A 309 -7.86 -12.97 14.69
CA ALA A 309 -8.37 -12.77 13.33
C ALA A 309 -9.84 -13.24 13.19
N ASP A 310 -10.22 -14.27 13.94
CA ASP A 310 -11.58 -14.85 13.95
C ASP A 310 -12.64 -13.93 14.59
N GLU A 311 -12.26 -12.87 15.31
CA GLU A 311 -13.19 -12.04 16.10
C GLU A 311 -13.80 -10.84 15.35
N ASN A 312 -13.78 -10.79 14.01
CA ASN A 312 -14.13 -9.59 13.22
C ASN A 312 -13.29 -8.37 13.61
N GLU A 313 -11.97 -8.56 13.71
CA GLU A 313 -11.00 -7.51 14.06
C GLU A 313 -10.06 -7.24 12.89
N THR A 314 -9.58 -6.01 12.78
CA THR A 314 -8.44 -5.74 11.91
C THR A 314 -7.17 -5.99 12.72
N VAL A 315 -6.55 -7.15 12.50
CA VAL A 315 -5.39 -7.62 13.25
C VAL A 315 -4.18 -7.63 12.32
N LEU A 316 -3.06 -7.09 12.79
CA LEU A 316 -1.80 -7.04 12.07
C LEU A 316 -0.66 -7.52 12.97
N ARG A 317 0.24 -8.34 12.42
CA ARG A 317 1.46 -8.78 13.12
C ARG A 317 2.70 -8.07 12.56
N TRP A 318 3.50 -7.49 13.44
CA TRP A 318 4.76 -6.85 13.10
C TRP A 318 5.87 -7.34 14.05
N GLY A 319 6.58 -8.40 13.65
CA GLY A 319 7.56 -9.07 14.48
C GLY A 319 6.92 -9.70 15.72
N ARG A 320 7.31 -9.20 16.90
CA ARG A 320 6.77 -9.60 18.22
C ARG A 320 5.54 -8.79 18.63
N TYR A 321 5.08 -7.87 17.79
CA TYR A 321 3.94 -7.01 18.08
C TYR A 321 2.69 -7.49 17.36
N VAL A 322 1.57 -7.49 18.08
CA VAL A 322 0.24 -7.65 17.49
C VAL A 322 -0.50 -6.33 17.66
N VAL A 323 -0.97 -5.78 16.55
CA VAL A 323 -1.71 -4.52 16.51
C VAL A 323 -3.14 -4.83 16.11
N VAL A 324 -4.08 -4.42 16.95
CA VAL A 324 -5.51 -4.70 16.79
C VAL A 324 -6.26 -3.39 16.71
N VAL A 325 -7.13 -3.25 15.71
CA VAL A 325 -8.08 -2.14 15.63
C VAL A 325 -9.50 -2.66 15.73
N ARG A 326 -10.25 -2.09 16.68
CA ARG A 326 -11.69 -2.31 16.86
C ARG A 326 -12.40 -0.97 16.73
N ALA A 327 -13.56 -0.92 16.10
CA ALA A 327 -14.33 0.31 15.98
C ALA A 327 -15.71 0.17 16.61
N PHE A 328 -16.23 1.29 17.10
CA PHE A 328 -17.48 1.40 17.82
C PHE A 328 -18.26 2.60 17.29
N ALA A 329 -19.53 2.40 16.96
CA ALA A 329 -20.46 3.47 16.65
C ALA A 329 -20.64 4.42 17.85
N PRO A 330 -21.20 5.63 17.66
CA PRO A 330 -21.40 6.60 18.75
C PRO A 330 -22.23 6.08 19.94
N ASN A 331 -23.09 5.09 19.71
CA ASN A 331 -23.90 4.41 20.74
C ASN A 331 -23.14 3.29 21.48
N GLY A 332 -21.86 3.07 21.16
CA GLY A 332 -21.03 2.00 21.73
C GLY A 332 -21.17 0.64 21.05
N THR A 333 -22.04 0.49 20.05
CA THR A 333 -22.17 -0.76 19.30
C THR A 333 -20.90 -1.01 18.49
N ARG A 334 -20.35 -2.23 18.60
CA ARG A 334 -19.19 -2.65 17.82
C ARG A 334 -19.53 -2.73 16.33
N LEU A 335 -18.69 -2.14 15.50
CA LEU A 335 -18.79 -2.18 14.04
C LEU A 335 -18.03 -3.40 13.49
N SER A 336 -18.44 -3.91 12.33
CA SER A 336 -17.80 -5.06 11.68
C SER A 336 -16.44 -4.69 11.05
N LYS A 337 -15.59 -5.71 10.81
CA LYS A 337 -14.31 -5.53 10.10
C LYS A 337 -14.51 -4.86 8.74
N THR A 338 -15.49 -5.31 7.96
CA THR A 338 -15.77 -4.78 6.60
C THR A 338 -16.18 -3.31 6.62
N GLU A 339 -17.00 -2.88 7.58
CA GLU A 339 -17.43 -1.48 7.72
C GLU A 339 -16.29 -0.54 8.14
N THR A 340 -15.21 -1.09 8.70
CA THR A 340 -14.18 -0.32 9.41
C THR A 340 -12.81 -0.46 8.79
N LEU A 341 -12.63 -1.37 7.84
CA LEU A 341 -11.35 -1.77 7.26
C LEU A 341 -10.53 -0.57 6.77
N ASP A 342 -11.14 0.36 6.02
CA ASP A 342 -10.42 1.51 5.46
C ASP A 342 -9.90 2.44 6.55
N ARG A 343 -10.69 2.68 7.59
CA ARG A 343 -10.31 3.52 8.73
C ARG A 343 -9.26 2.84 9.60
N SER A 344 -9.40 1.52 9.81
CA SER A 344 -8.39 0.70 10.47
C SER A 344 -7.07 0.75 9.72
N ARG A 345 -7.07 0.68 8.38
CA ARG A 345 -5.88 0.80 7.54
C ARG A 345 -5.18 2.15 7.69
N VAL A 346 -5.94 3.26 7.74
CA VAL A 346 -5.36 4.59 8.00
C VAL A 346 -4.64 4.64 9.35
N LEU A 347 -5.27 4.13 10.40
CA LEU A 347 -4.70 4.12 11.74
C LEU A 347 -3.46 3.21 11.84
N LEU A 348 -3.53 2.01 11.27
CA LEU A 348 -2.42 1.06 11.20
C LEU A 348 -1.24 1.61 10.37
N ALA A 349 -1.51 2.27 9.24
CA ALA A 349 -0.46 2.85 8.40
C ALA A 349 0.31 3.96 9.12
N ALA A 350 -0.30 4.57 10.15
CA ALA A 350 0.30 5.61 10.96
C ALA A 350 1.09 5.08 12.18
N VAL A 351 1.06 3.78 12.47
CA VAL A 351 1.91 3.12 13.48
C VAL A 351 3.37 3.34 13.13
N ARG A 352 4.17 3.72 14.14
CA ARG A 352 5.55 4.18 13.93
C ARG A 352 6.55 3.29 14.63
N GLY A 353 7.73 3.15 14.05
CA GLY A 353 8.91 2.64 14.75
C GLY A 353 9.55 3.73 15.62
N PRO A 354 10.44 3.34 16.55
CA PRO A 354 11.23 4.27 17.36
C PRO A 354 12.17 5.15 16.53
N ASP A 355 12.50 4.72 15.31
CA ASP A 355 13.25 5.50 14.32
C ASP A 355 12.39 6.57 13.59
N GLY A 356 11.10 6.65 13.90
CA GLY A 356 10.12 7.53 13.27
C GLY A 356 9.61 7.03 11.92
N SER A 357 10.09 5.87 11.43
CA SER A 357 9.53 5.22 10.26
C SER A 357 8.08 4.82 10.53
N ARG A 358 7.26 4.72 9.49
CA ARG A 358 5.85 4.31 9.60
C ARG A 358 5.65 3.03 8.82
N LEU A 359 4.67 2.21 9.21
CA LEU A 359 4.27 1.06 8.40
C LEU A 359 3.86 1.52 6.99
N GLY A 360 2.98 2.53 6.91
CA GLY A 360 2.43 3.00 5.65
C GLY A 360 1.42 2.03 5.03
N PHE A 361 0.64 2.51 4.06
CA PHE A 361 -0.48 1.75 3.48
C PHE A 361 -0.04 0.49 2.72
N GLY A 362 1.08 0.56 2.00
CA GLY A 362 1.58 -0.59 1.23
C GLY A 362 1.92 -1.78 2.14
N CYS A 363 2.71 -1.52 3.19
CA CYS A 363 3.06 -2.54 4.18
C CYS A 363 1.82 -3.08 4.89
N VAL A 364 0.91 -2.21 5.34
CA VAL A 364 -0.32 -2.65 6.02
C VAL A 364 -1.17 -3.53 5.12
N GLY A 365 -1.31 -3.19 3.83
CA GLY A 365 -2.00 -4.04 2.86
C GLY A 365 -1.38 -5.44 2.80
N SER A 366 -0.07 -5.52 2.56
CA SER A 366 0.65 -6.78 2.49
C SER A 366 0.56 -7.63 3.76
N LEU A 367 0.62 -7.00 4.94
CA LEU A 367 0.52 -7.72 6.22
C LEU A 367 -0.90 -8.20 6.52
N LEU A 368 -1.94 -7.47 6.07
CA LEU A 368 -3.33 -7.91 6.21
C LEU A 368 -3.65 -9.05 5.23
N ASP A 369 -3.16 -8.98 3.99
CA ASP A 369 -3.36 -10.03 2.98
C ASP A 369 -2.70 -11.35 3.40
N GLU A 370 -1.54 -11.28 4.06
CA GLU A 370 -0.88 -12.44 4.67
C GLU A 370 -1.72 -13.03 5.82
N ALA A 371 -2.25 -12.16 6.69
CA ALA A 371 -3.01 -12.57 7.87
C ALA A 371 -4.35 -13.19 7.50
N ASP A 372 -5.01 -12.70 6.44
CA ASP A 372 -6.28 -13.26 5.97
C ASP A 372 -6.10 -14.62 5.29
N GLY A 373 -4.86 -15.06 5.08
CA GLY A 373 -4.54 -16.35 4.47
C GLY A 373 -5.00 -16.35 3.02
N THR A 374 -4.07 -16.30 2.08
CA THR A 374 -4.39 -16.52 0.67
C THR A 374 -4.76 -18.00 0.47
N ASP A 375 -5.97 -18.36 0.89
CA ASP A 375 -6.67 -19.64 0.67
C ASP A 375 -6.76 -19.97 -0.84
N GLY A 376 -6.54 -18.98 -1.70
CA GLY A 376 -6.59 -19.12 -3.16
C GLY A 376 -5.50 -19.97 -3.80
N THR A 377 -4.47 -20.43 -3.07
CA THR A 377 -3.39 -21.24 -3.68
C THR A 377 -3.60 -22.76 -3.54
N ARG A 378 -4.62 -23.22 -2.80
CA ARG A 378 -4.87 -24.67 -2.60
C ARG A 378 -5.94 -25.27 -3.51
N GLU A 379 -6.73 -24.46 -4.20
CA GLU A 379 -7.83 -24.98 -5.04
C GLU A 379 -7.46 -25.21 -6.51
N MET A 380 -6.31 -24.73 -7.00
CA MET A 380 -5.92 -24.91 -8.42
C MET A 380 -5.23 -26.25 -8.75
N ASP A 381 -4.78 -27.03 -7.75
CA ASP A 381 -4.11 -28.33 -7.99
C ASP A 381 -5.04 -29.55 -7.80
N ALA A 382 -6.31 -29.35 -7.42
CA ALA A 382 -7.29 -30.44 -7.24
C ALA A 382 -8.25 -30.63 -8.44
N ALA A 383 -8.11 -29.84 -9.51
CA ALA A 383 -8.91 -30.00 -10.74
C ALA A 383 -8.20 -30.83 -11.83
N GLY A 384 -7.25 -31.70 -11.42
CA GLY A 384 -6.63 -32.70 -12.26
C GLY A 384 -7.14 -34.08 -11.92
N ASP A 385 -7.92 -34.67 -12.83
CA ASP A 385 -8.25 -36.10 -12.92
C ASP A 385 -9.54 -36.57 -12.20
N VAL A 386 -10.69 -36.12 -12.68
CA VAL A 386 -11.90 -36.96 -12.72
C VAL A 386 -12.25 -37.21 -14.18
N ARG A 387 -11.62 -38.23 -14.75
CA ARG A 387 -12.16 -39.00 -15.87
C ARG A 387 -13.02 -40.13 -15.31
N ASP A 388 -14.33 -39.98 -15.38
CA ASP A 388 -15.31 -41.06 -15.59
C ASP A 388 -16.67 -40.38 -15.78
N GLY A 389 -17.33 -40.45 -16.93
CA GLY A 389 -17.91 -41.70 -17.43
C GLY A 389 -19.38 -41.75 -16.97
N GLY A 390 -20.28 -41.06 -17.68
CA GLY A 390 -21.71 -41.03 -17.36
C GLY A 390 -22.55 -40.47 -18.49
N ASP A 391 -23.42 -41.33 -19.02
CA ASP A 391 -24.18 -41.27 -20.27
C ASP A 391 -25.01 -40.00 -20.59
N PRO A 392 -25.31 -39.75 -21.89
CA PRO A 392 -26.26 -38.71 -22.28
C PRO A 392 -27.71 -39.11 -21.94
N PRO A 393 -28.56 -38.16 -21.50
CA PRO A 393 -29.96 -38.45 -21.27
C PRO A 393 -30.69 -38.68 -22.60
N THR A 394 -31.31 -39.84 -22.71
CA THR A 394 -32.33 -40.16 -23.71
C THR A 394 -33.51 -39.20 -23.60
N ALA A 395 -33.86 -38.59 -24.73
CA ALA A 395 -35.10 -37.85 -24.91
C ALA A 395 -36.30 -38.81 -24.79
N SER A 396 -37.22 -38.52 -23.87
CA SER A 396 -38.58 -39.04 -23.90
C SER A 396 -39.53 -37.94 -24.37
N ALA A 397 -40.11 -38.20 -25.53
CA ALA A 397 -41.31 -37.58 -26.04
C ALA A 397 -42.57 -38.12 -25.32
N ASP A 398 -43.70 -37.50 -25.65
CA ASP A 398 -45.11 -37.85 -25.35
C ASP A 398 -45.63 -37.49 -23.95
N ALA A 399 -46.86 -36.99 -23.77
CA ALA A 399 -47.93 -36.54 -24.67
C ALA A 399 -49.06 -35.92 -23.81
N ALA A 400 -49.98 -35.23 -24.51
CA ALA A 400 -51.37 -34.86 -24.18
C ALA A 400 -51.64 -33.64 -23.30
#